data_AF-A0A968VTZ6-F1
#
_entry.id   AF-A0A968VTZ6-F1
#
_cell.length_a   1.000
_cell.length_b   1.000
_cell.length_c   1.000
_cell.angle_alpha   90.00
_cell.angle_beta   90.00
_cell.angle_gamma   90.00
#
_symmetry.space_group_name_H-M   'P 1'
#
loop_
_entity.id
_entity.type
_entity.pdbx_description
1 polymer ?
#
loop_
_entity_poly.entity_id
_entity_poly.type
_entity_poly.pdbx_seq_one_letter_code
_entity_poly.pdbx_strand_id
1 'polypeptide(L)'
;MCTAFEDHGLDSHCYHKRMRAVERRAALEQFVSGRFGIMVVAGPLSAEISAANIRLMIHFNFPSSLGTYIQETSPVGADGQPARCILLYLRKDKRTQKRDQDEMRQVIVYAQSAMCRTKILSRHIGNFFGPEYCHHCDNCLKMPKSRSVEDKKRIDLDAILEASP
;
A
#
# COMPACT_ATOMS: atom_id res chain seq x y z
N MET A 1 14.27 -14.64 1.97
CA MET A 1 13.19 -13.91 2.68
C MET A 1 12.50 -14.84 3.65
N CYS A 2 11.95 -15.99 3.22
CA CYS A 2 11.47 -17.02 4.17
C CYS A 2 12.54 -17.42 5.19
N THR A 3 13.75 -17.75 4.72
CA THR A 3 14.90 -18.01 5.60
C THR A 3 15.16 -16.91 6.62
N ALA A 4 15.10 -15.64 6.19
CA ALA A 4 15.31 -14.51 7.09
C ALA A 4 14.19 -14.36 8.13
N PHE A 5 12.96 -14.75 7.82
CA PHE A 5 11.87 -14.80 8.80
C PHE A 5 12.04 -15.97 9.77
N GLU A 6 12.42 -17.14 9.26
CA GLU A 6 12.74 -18.33 10.08
C GLU A 6 13.88 -18.03 11.06
N ASP A 7 14.94 -17.35 10.61
CA ASP A 7 16.07 -16.91 11.44
C ASP A 7 15.64 -15.98 12.60
N HIS A 8 14.49 -15.31 12.46
CA HIS A 8 13.89 -14.45 13.49
C HIS A 8 12.75 -15.14 14.26
N GLY A 9 12.59 -16.46 14.10
CA GLY A 9 11.54 -17.25 14.78
C GLY A 9 10.14 -16.97 14.26
N LEU A 10 10.00 -16.44 13.05
CA LEU A 10 8.71 -16.19 12.41
C LEU A 10 8.33 -17.35 11.49
N ASP A 11 7.17 -17.94 11.76
CA ASP A 11 6.61 -19.01 10.94
C ASP A 11 6.15 -18.45 9.58
N SER A 12 6.91 -18.80 8.53
CA SER A 12 6.69 -18.29 7.18
C SER A 12 6.90 -19.37 6.13
N HIS A 13 6.07 -19.33 5.08
CA HIS A 13 6.19 -20.27 3.96
C HIS A 13 6.30 -19.54 2.62
N CYS A 14 7.19 -20.04 1.77
CA CYS A 14 7.37 -19.54 0.41
C CYS A 14 6.30 -20.11 -0.53
N TYR A 15 5.81 -19.28 -1.46
CA TYR A 15 4.90 -19.69 -2.53
C TYR A 15 5.34 -19.09 -3.87
N HIS A 16 5.76 -19.94 -4.80
CA HIS A 16 6.17 -19.49 -6.13
C HIS A 16 6.04 -20.57 -7.20
N LYS A 17 5.96 -20.17 -8.47
CA LYS A 17 5.72 -21.07 -9.62
C LYS A 17 6.75 -22.20 -9.79
N ARG A 18 7.97 -22.05 -9.25
CA ARG A 18 9.03 -23.08 -9.32
C ARG A 18 8.93 -24.20 -8.28
N MET A 19 8.00 -24.11 -7.32
CA MET A 19 7.76 -25.19 -6.34
C MET A 19 7.03 -26.35 -7.00
N ARG A 20 7.18 -27.57 -6.48
CA ARG A 20 6.41 -28.71 -6.96
C ARG A 20 4.93 -28.47 -6.72
N ALA A 21 4.08 -28.99 -7.59
CA ALA A 21 2.63 -28.79 -7.49
C ALA A 21 2.05 -29.25 -6.13
N VAL A 22 2.56 -30.37 -5.61
CA VAL A 22 2.16 -30.91 -4.31
C VAL A 22 2.51 -29.95 -3.17
N GLU A 23 3.73 -29.40 -3.17
CA GLU A 23 4.21 -28.45 -2.15
C GLU A 23 3.41 -27.15 -2.20
N ARG A 24 3.15 -26.62 -3.39
CA ARG A 24 2.31 -25.42 -3.58
C ARG A 24 0.91 -25.61 -3.02
N ARG A 25 0.28 -26.75 -3.33
CA ARG A 25 -1.08 -27.05 -2.86
C ARG A 25 -1.12 -27.16 -1.34
N ALA A 26 -0.15 -27.86 -0.74
CA ALA A 26 -0.04 -27.97 0.71
C ALA A 26 0.13 -26.60 1.40
N ALA A 27 1.05 -25.76 0.88
CA ALA A 27 1.27 -24.42 1.43
C ALA A 27 0.02 -23.54 1.34
N LEU A 28 -0.71 -23.63 0.23
CA LEU A 28 -1.96 -22.89 0.04
C LEU A 28 -3.06 -23.35 1.01
N GLU A 29 -3.30 -24.66 1.11
CA GLU A 29 -4.27 -25.22 2.05
C GLU A 29 -3.94 -24.84 3.50
N GLN A 30 -2.65 -24.85 3.86
CA GLN A 30 -2.18 -24.43 5.18
C GLN A 30 -2.40 -22.95 5.46
N PHE A 31 -2.16 -22.08 4.48
CA PHE A 31 -2.40 -20.64 4.65
C PHE A 31 -3.87 -20.28 4.78
N VAL A 32 -4.71 -20.82 3.89
CA VAL A 32 -6.16 -20.54 3.89
C VAL A 32 -6.82 -21.05 5.16
N SER A 33 -6.34 -22.17 5.73
CA SER A 33 -6.80 -22.67 7.02
C SER A 33 -6.22 -21.96 8.24
N GLY A 34 -5.31 -20.99 8.05
CA GLY A 34 -4.69 -20.23 9.14
C GLY A 34 -3.65 -20.99 9.94
N ARG A 35 -3.05 -22.07 9.39
CA ARG A 35 -2.04 -22.88 10.09
C ARG A 35 -0.69 -22.17 10.26
N PHE A 36 -0.38 -21.19 9.40
CA PHE A 36 0.75 -20.28 9.56
C PHE A 36 0.33 -18.86 9.19
N GLY A 37 1.05 -17.87 9.73
CA GLY A 37 0.66 -16.46 9.63
C GLY A 37 1.25 -15.69 8.44
N ILE A 38 2.36 -16.17 7.86
CA ILE A 38 3.11 -15.42 6.85
C ILE A 38 3.33 -16.25 5.59
N MET A 39 2.81 -15.77 4.46
CA MET A 39 3.15 -16.31 3.13
C MET A 39 4.02 -15.33 2.35
N VAL A 40 5.15 -15.80 1.84
CA VAL A 40 6.02 -15.02 0.94
C VAL A 40 5.76 -15.46 -0.49
N VAL A 41 5.10 -14.59 -1.26
CA VAL A 41 4.70 -14.88 -2.63
C VAL A 41 5.68 -14.24 -3.62
N ALA A 42 6.15 -15.01 -4.60
CA ALA A 42 6.90 -14.46 -5.75
C ALA A 42 6.08 -14.59 -7.04
N GLY A 43 5.55 -13.45 -7.50
CA GLY A 43 4.68 -13.36 -8.67
C GLY A 43 3.26 -12.93 -8.30
N PRO A 44 2.31 -13.01 -9.25
CA PRO A 44 0.93 -12.59 -9.01
C PRO A 44 0.26 -13.52 -7.98
N LEU A 45 -0.66 -12.94 -7.21
CA LEU A 45 -1.49 -13.70 -6.27
C LEU A 45 -2.40 -14.66 -7.02
N SER A 46 -2.51 -15.88 -6.52
CA SER A 46 -3.51 -16.82 -7.01
C SER A 46 -4.86 -16.53 -6.35
N ALA A 47 -5.95 -16.93 -7.00
CA ALA A 47 -7.30 -16.67 -6.50
C ALA A 47 -7.53 -17.25 -5.10
N GLU A 48 -6.88 -18.38 -4.80
CA GLU A 48 -6.99 -19.07 -3.53
C GLU A 48 -6.28 -18.31 -2.39
N ILE A 49 -5.15 -17.64 -2.68
CA ILE A 49 -4.51 -16.76 -1.71
C ILE A 49 -5.41 -15.55 -1.44
N SER A 50 -6.02 -15.00 -2.49
CA SER A 50 -6.96 -13.88 -2.39
C SER A 50 -8.23 -14.22 -1.59
N ALA A 51 -8.61 -15.50 -1.53
CA ALA A 51 -9.72 -15.97 -0.71
C ALA A 51 -9.36 -16.09 0.78
N ALA A 52 -8.07 -16.03 1.13
CA ALA A 52 -7.67 -15.95 2.52
C ALA A 52 -8.03 -14.58 3.11
N ASN A 53 -8.38 -14.55 4.40
CA ASN A 53 -8.65 -13.33 5.15
C ASN A 53 -7.34 -12.56 5.44
N ILE A 54 -6.75 -11.94 4.42
CA ILE A 54 -5.47 -11.24 4.51
C ILE A 54 -5.63 -9.97 5.34
N ARG A 55 -4.81 -9.82 6.39
CA ARG A 55 -4.77 -8.63 7.28
C ARG A 55 -3.66 -7.66 6.93
N LEU A 56 -2.57 -8.15 6.37
CA LEU A 56 -1.41 -7.35 6.04
C LEU A 56 -0.81 -7.85 4.72
N MET A 57 -0.64 -6.94 3.78
CA MET A 57 0.12 -7.19 2.56
C MET A 57 1.30 -6.24 2.50
N ILE A 58 2.48 -6.78 2.25
CA ILE A 58 3.71 -5.99 2.09
C ILE A 58 4.28 -6.25 0.71
N HIS A 59 4.25 -5.22 -0.13
CA HIS A 59 4.98 -5.20 -1.40
C HIS A 59 6.43 -4.86 -1.12
N PHE A 60 7.27 -5.90 -1.09
CA PHE A 60 8.73 -5.73 -0.99
C PHE A 60 9.34 -5.29 -2.32
N ASN A 61 8.83 -5.84 -3.43
CA ASN A 61 9.21 -5.44 -4.77
C ASN A 61 8.19 -4.44 -5.32
N PHE A 62 8.67 -3.53 -6.16
CA PHE A 62 7.83 -2.53 -6.81
C PHE A 62 6.88 -3.20 -7.83
N PRO A 63 5.55 -2.98 -7.73
CA PRO A 63 4.60 -3.44 -8.73
C PRO A 63 4.93 -2.91 -10.13
N SER A 64 4.60 -3.67 -11.17
CA SER A 64 4.85 -3.29 -12.57
C SER A 64 4.00 -2.10 -13.02
N SER A 65 2.80 -1.94 -12.46
CA SER A 65 1.89 -0.84 -12.74
C SER A 65 1.00 -0.55 -11.53
N LEU A 66 0.33 0.59 -11.53
CA LEU A 66 -0.63 0.94 -10.48
C LEU A 66 -1.84 0.01 -10.51
N GLY A 67 -2.23 -0.46 -11.69
CA GLY A 67 -3.27 -1.47 -11.87
C GLY A 67 -2.90 -2.81 -11.23
N THR A 68 -1.66 -3.29 -11.42
CA THR A 68 -1.16 -4.49 -10.72
C THR A 68 -1.23 -4.34 -9.21
N TYR A 69 -0.78 -3.19 -8.69
CA TYR A 69 -0.87 -2.91 -7.25
C TYR A 69 -2.30 -2.95 -6.73
N ILE A 70 -3.27 -2.36 -7.45
CA ILE A 70 -4.68 -2.39 -7.09
C ILE A 70 -5.22 -3.82 -7.10
N GLN A 71 -4.93 -4.60 -8.13
CA GLN A 71 -5.39 -5.98 -8.23
C GLN A 71 -4.84 -6.86 -7.11
N GLU A 72 -3.57 -6.67 -6.74
CA GLU A 72 -2.94 -7.45 -5.67
C GLU A 72 -3.45 -7.04 -4.29
N THR A 73 -3.74 -5.74 -4.07
CA THR A 73 -4.19 -5.23 -2.77
C THR A 73 -5.70 -5.30 -2.56
N SER A 74 -6.52 -5.45 -3.61
CA SER A 74 -7.99 -5.47 -3.50
C SER A 74 -8.57 -6.59 -2.62
N PRO A 75 -7.98 -7.80 -2.50
CA PRO A 75 -8.51 -8.84 -1.61
C PRO A 75 -8.22 -8.60 -0.13
N VAL A 76 -7.31 -7.67 0.20
CA VAL A 76 -6.88 -7.43 1.57
C VAL A 76 -8.01 -6.77 2.36
N GLY A 77 -8.44 -7.42 3.45
CA GLY A 77 -9.59 -6.95 4.24
C GLY A 77 -10.95 -7.08 3.53
N ALA A 78 -11.09 -8.02 2.59
CA ALA A 78 -12.34 -8.25 1.85
C ALA A 78 -13.55 -8.61 2.74
N ASP A 79 -13.29 -9.09 3.96
CA ASP A 79 -14.29 -9.35 5.01
C ASP A 79 -14.73 -8.08 5.77
N GLY A 80 -14.25 -6.90 5.36
CA GLY A 80 -14.56 -5.62 5.97
C GLY A 80 -13.81 -5.35 7.27
N GLN A 81 -12.95 -6.27 7.72
CA GLN A 81 -12.15 -6.09 8.93
C GLN A 81 -10.92 -5.22 8.66
N PRO A 82 -10.37 -4.52 9.68
CA PRO A 82 -9.19 -3.69 9.51
C PRO A 82 -8.02 -4.47 8.91
N ALA A 83 -7.47 -3.92 7.82
CA ALA A 83 -6.32 -4.49 7.14
C ALA A 83 -5.41 -3.38 6.59
N ARG A 84 -4.18 -3.73 6.22
CA ARG A 84 -3.19 -2.77 5.73
C ARG A 84 -2.45 -3.30 4.50
N CYS A 85 -2.21 -2.39 3.56
CA CYS A 85 -1.34 -2.60 2.42
C CYS A 85 -0.14 -1.66 2.56
N ILE A 86 1.07 -2.21 2.51
CA ILE A 86 2.33 -1.48 2.66
C ILE A 86 3.15 -1.67 1.39
N LEU A 87 3.45 -0.57 0.72
CA LEU A 87 4.43 -0.54 -0.38
C LEU A 87 5.77 -0.03 0.15
N LEU A 88 6.78 -0.90 0.17
CA LEU A 88 8.14 -0.50 0.50
C LEU A 88 8.78 0.15 -0.74
N TYR A 89 9.12 1.44 -0.60
CA TYR A 89 9.70 2.22 -1.69
C TYR A 89 10.98 2.92 -1.24
N LEU A 90 12.07 2.66 -1.98
CA LEU A 90 13.34 3.36 -1.82
C LEU A 90 13.65 4.15 -3.10
N ARG A 91 13.79 5.47 -2.97
CA ARG A 91 14.05 6.37 -4.12
C ARG A 91 15.32 6.05 -4.90
N LYS A 92 16.28 5.37 -4.26
CA LYS A 92 17.57 4.94 -4.85
C LYS A 92 17.56 3.49 -5.36
N ASP A 93 16.41 2.80 -5.37
CA ASP A 93 16.38 1.44 -5.90
C ASP A 93 16.68 1.46 -7.41
N LYS A 94 17.84 0.90 -7.78
CA LYS A 94 18.32 0.81 -9.17
C LYS A 94 17.35 0.03 -10.06
N ARG A 95 16.49 -0.83 -9.48
CA ARG A 95 15.43 -1.53 -10.22
C ARG A 95 14.34 -0.57 -10.73
N THR A 96 14.03 0.47 -9.95
CA THR A 96 13.11 1.53 -10.35
C THR A 96 13.72 2.42 -11.43
N GLN A 97 15.04 2.63 -11.41
CA GLN A 97 15.75 3.49 -12.36
C GLN A 97 15.97 2.87 -13.75
N LYS A 98 15.95 1.53 -13.87
CA LYS A 98 16.16 0.84 -15.17
C LYS A 98 14.87 0.55 -15.94
N ARG A 99 13.71 0.71 -15.31
CA ARG A 99 12.39 0.47 -15.90
C ARG A 99 11.62 1.78 -15.98
N ASP A 100 12.05 2.70 -16.83
CA ASP A 100 11.15 3.76 -17.34
C ASP A 100 10.18 3.11 -18.35
N GLN A 101 9.27 2.29 -17.82
CA GLN A 101 8.05 1.93 -18.53
C GLN A 101 6.96 2.85 -17.99
N ASP A 102 6.25 3.55 -18.89
CA ASP A 102 5.27 4.59 -18.54
C ASP A 102 4.25 4.13 -17.50
N GLU A 103 3.90 2.83 -17.47
CA GLU A 103 3.00 2.24 -16.48
C GLU A 103 3.52 2.30 -15.04
N MET A 104 4.84 2.11 -14.85
CA MET A 104 5.47 2.10 -13.54
C MET A 104 5.59 3.51 -12.96
N ARG A 105 5.59 4.54 -13.83
CA ARG A 105 5.60 5.95 -13.43
C ARG A 105 4.45 6.29 -12.50
N GLN A 106 3.28 5.71 -12.72
CA GLN A 106 2.11 5.96 -11.88
C GLN A 106 2.25 5.39 -10.46
N VAL A 107 2.98 4.27 -10.30
CA VAL A 107 3.30 3.73 -8.97
C VAL A 107 4.30 4.64 -8.25
N ILE A 108 5.25 5.23 -8.97
CA ILE A 108 6.21 6.20 -8.40
C ILE A 108 5.47 7.45 -7.93
N VAL A 109 4.57 7.99 -8.76
CA VAL A 109 3.70 9.11 -8.38
C VAL A 109 2.85 8.73 -7.18
N TYR A 110 2.24 7.53 -7.19
CA TYR A 110 1.48 7.02 -6.06
C TYR A 110 2.33 7.03 -4.79
N ALA A 111 3.55 6.51 -4.80
CA ALA A 111 4.43 6.39 -3.64
C ALA A 111 4.96 7.74 -3.12
N GLN A 112 5.34 8.66 -4.02
CA GLN A 112 5.95 9.95 -3.66
C GLN A 112 4.95 11.07 -3.38
N SER A 113 3.70 10.92 -3.80
CA SER A 113 2.68 11.96 -3.60
C SER A 113 2.31 12.13 -2.12
N ALA A 114 2.02 13.38 -1.74
CA ALA A 114 1.42 13.72 -0.45
C ALA A 114 -0.13 13.64 -0.46
N MET A 115 -0.75 13.36 -1.62
CA MET A 115 -2.20 13.25 -1.72
C MET A 115 -2.73 12.00 -1.02
N CYS A 116 -4.00 12.02 -0.62
CA CYS A 116 -4.72 10.86 -0.11
C CYS A 116 -4.53 9.63 -1.04
N ARG A 117 -3.98 8.54 -0.51
CA ARG A 117 -3.71 7.32 -1.30
C ARG A 117 -4.98 6.79 -1.95
N THR A 118 -6.09 6.71 -1.19
CA THR A 118 -7.39 6.26 -1.71
C THR A 118 -7.86 7.08 -2.91
N LYS A 119 -7.70 8.41 -2.88
CA LYS A 119 -8.08 9.27 -4.02
C LYS A 119 -7.25 8.97 -5.28
N ILE A 120 -5.94 8.74 -5.13
CA ILE A 120 -5.08 8.38 -6.26
C ILE A 120 -5.56 7.06 -6.88
N LEU A 121 -5.81 6.04 -6.04
CA LEU A 121 -6.26 4.73 -6.49
C LEU A 121 -7.66 4.80 -7.15
N SER A 122 -8.61 5.52 -6.54
CA SER A 122 -9.95 5.71 -7.12
C SER A 122 -9.88 6.40 -8.48
N ARG A 123 -9.08 7.46 -8.61
CA ARG A 123 -8.92 8.17 -9.89
C ARG A 123 -8.32 7.25 -10.97
N HIS A 124 -7.38 6.39 -10.62
CA HIS A 124 -6.75 5.48 -11.58
C HIS A 124 -7.77 4.51 -12.21
N ILE A 125 -8.75 4.04 -11.43
CA ILE A 125 -9.82 3.15 -11.93
C ILE A 125 -11.04 3.91 -12.49
N GLY A 126 -10.92 5.22 -12.72
CA GLY A 126 -12.02 6.05 -13.23
C GLY A 126 -13.12 6.36 -12.21
N ASN A 127 -12.90 6.04 -10.93
CA ASN A 127 -13.87 6.30 -9.85
C ASN A 127 -13.63 7.65 -9.18
N PHE A 128 -14.73 8.29 -8.78
CA PHE A 128 -14.69 9.50 -7.97
C PHE A 128 -14.79 9.15 -6.48
N PHE A 129 -13.71 9.41 -5.74
CA PHE A 129 -13.75 9.47 -4.28
C PHE A 129 -13.99 10.93 -3.90
N GLY A 130 -15.05 11.18 -3.12
CA GLY A 130 -15.62 12.49 -2.84
C GLY A 130 -14.65 13.59 -2.35
N PRO A 131 -15.18 14.79 -2.01
CA PRO A 131 -14.33 15.90 -1.56
C PRO A 131 -13.56 15.55 -0.28
N GLU A 132 -14.11 14.67 0.56
CA GLU A 132 -13.53 14.24 1.83
C GLU A 132 -12.22 13.45 1.69
N TYR A 133 -11.38 13.49 2.72
CA TYR A 133 -10.20 12.64 2.83
C TYR A 133 -10.58 11.25 3.32
N CYS A 134 -9.77 10.23 3.03
CA CYS A 134 -10.12 8.88 3.47
C CYS A 134 -9.88 8.66 4.97
N HIS A 135 -9.07 9.49 5.62
CA HIS A 135 -8.73 9.42 7.05
C HIS A 135 -8.09 8.10 7.53
N HIS A 136 -7.76 7.16 6.63
CA HIS A 136 -7.18 5.86 6.98
C HIS A 136 -5.86 5.55 6.26
N CYS A 137 -5.45 6.34 5.25
CA CYS A 137 -4.15 6.15 4.59
C CYS A 137 -3.02 6.89 5.32
N ASP A 138 -1.78 6.46 5.11
CA ASP A 138 -0.58 7.04 5.74
C ASP A 138 -0.47 8.56 5.56
N ASN A 139 -0.81 9.09 4.37
CA ASN A 139 -0.80 10.53 4.11
C ASN A 139 -1.87 11.27 4.92
N CYS A 140 -3.10 10.76 4.98
CA CYS A 140 -4.18 11.39 5.75
C CYS A 140 -3.94 11.28 7.26
N LEU A 141 -3.34 10.19 7.73
CA LEU A 141 -3.00 9.99 9.14
C LEU A 141 -1.88 10.94 9.63
N LYS A 142 -1.02 11.39 8.71
CA LYS A 142 0.05 12.37 8.99
C LYS A 142 -0.39 13.82 8.83
N MET A 143 -1.59 14.09 8.28
CA MET A 143 -2.06 15.45 8.14
C MET A 143 -2.17 16.10 9.52
N PRO A 144 -1.76 17.37 9.67
CA PRO A 144 -2.03 18.10 10.90
C PRO A 144 -3.54 18.09 11.11
N LYS A 145 -3.98 17.63 12.29
CA LYS A 145 -5.37 17.80 12.72
C LYS A 145 -5.70 19.26 12.51
N SER A 146 -6.77 19.54 11.78
CA SER A 146 -7.19 20.91 11.46
C SER A 146 -7.11 21.76 12.72
N ARG A 147 -6.19 22.73 12.76
CA ARG A 147 -6.39 23.90 13.61
C ARG A 147 -7.69 24.54 13.14
N SER A 148 -8.53 24.96 14.09
CA SER A 148 -9.83 25.53 13.74
C SER A 148 -9.64 26.68 12.76
N VAL A 149 -10.66 26.96 11.96
CA VAL A 149 -10.64 28.06 11.00
C VAL A 149 -10.39 29.41 11.72
N GLU A 150 -10.68 29.50 13.01
CA GLU A 150 -10.37 30.67 13.84
C GLU A 150 -8.86 30.95 13.96
N ASP A 151 -8.00 29.93 13.92
CA ASP A 151 -6.55 30.11 14.07
C ASP A 151 -5.87 30.69 12.82
N LYS A 152 -6.54 30.67 11.66
CA LYS A 152 -5.96 31.10 10.37
C LYS A 152 -6.32 32.54 9.95
N LYS A 153 -7.16 33.25 10.70
CA LYS A 153 -7.62 34.60 10.35
C LYS A 153 -7.28 35.68 11.38
N ARG A 154 -6.18 35.55 12.12
CA ARG A 154 -5.48 36.76 12.59
C ARG A 154 -4.52 37.19 11.49
N ILE A 155 -5.08 37.79 10.44
CA ILE A 155 -4.34 38.84 9.74
C ILE A 155 -4.21 39.93 10.80
N ASP A 156 -2.98 40.18 11.25
CA ASP A 156 -2.69 41.26 12.16
C ASP A 156 -2.89 42.56 11.40
N LEU A 157 -4.11 43.11 11.48
CA LEU A 157 -4.48 44.34 10.80
C LEU A 157 -3.64 45.52 11.30
N ASP A 158 -3.20 45.47 12.57
CA ASP A 158 -2.34 46.50 13.16
C ASP A 158 -0.96 46.46 12.50
N ALA A 159 -0.39 45.27 12.27
CA ALA A 159 0.87 45.12 11.52
C ALA A 159 0.79 45.58 10.06
N ILE A 160 -0.39 45.55 9.42
CA ILE A 160 -0.60 46.07 8.05
C ILE A 160 -0.75 47.59 8.06
N LEU A 161 -1.41 48.15 9.08
CA LEU A 161 -1.60 49.58 9.24
C LEU A 161 -0.30 50.28 9.66
N GLU A 162 0.55 49.64 10.45
CA GLU A 162 1.88 50.14 10.83
C GLU A 162 2.93 50.03 9.70
N ALA A 163 2.72 49.12 8.73
CA ALA A 163 3.61 48.93 7.58
C ALA A 163 3.19 49.71 6.33
N SER A 164 2.08 50.46 6.38
CA SER A 164 1.69 51.38 5.32
C SER A 164 2.33 52.75 5.54
N PRO A 165 3.04 53.32 4.54
CA PRO A 165 3.76 54.58 4.68
C PRO A 165 2.84 55.79 4.89
#